data_AF-A0A968YWQ2-F1
#
_entry.id   AF-A0A968YWQ2-F1
#
_cell.length_a   1.000
_cell.length_b   1.000
_cell.length_c   1.000
_cell.angle_alpha   90.00
_cell.angle_beta   90.00
_cell.angle_gamma   90.00
#
_symmetry.space_group_name_H-M   'P 1'
#
loop_
_entity.id
_entity.type
_entity.pdbx_description
1 polymer ?
#
loop_
_entity_poly.entity_id
_entity_poly.type
_entity_poly.pdbx_seq_one_letter_code
_entity_poly.pdbx_strand_id
1 'polypeptide(L)'
;MSTISILLEHEPKGFRASILGLPDCQAEGATREDALANVQTVLKSRLESAEIVSIPWNPSALDQMAGIFKDDPQWDEFQAAIASYRHSKSARL
;
A
#
# COMPACT_ATOMS: atom_id res chain seq x y z
N MET A 1 -10.20 -2.59 20.49
CA MET A 1 -10.88 -2.15 19.24
C MET A 1 -9.82 -2.07 18.17
N SER A 2 -10.01 -2.74 17.04
CA SER A 2 -9.09 -2.65 15.89
C SER A 2 -9.56 -1.55 14.95
N THR A 3 -8.62 -0.85 14.31
CA THR A 3 -8.88 0.21 13.33
C THR A 3 -8.50 -0.26 11.93
N ILE A 4 -9.26 0.19 10.93
CA ILE A 4 -8.97 -0.05 9.51
C ILE A 4 -8.76 1.31 8.85
N SER A 5 -7.73 1.41 8.01
CA SER A 5 -7.44 2.61 7.24
C SER A 5 -8.36 2.71 6.02
N ILE A 6 -9.00 3.87 5.87
CA ILE A 6 -9.94 4.17 4.79
C ILE A 6 -9.40 5.40 4.03
N LEU A 7 -9.36 5.30 2.71
CA LEU A 7 -9.23 6.46 1.84
C LEU A 7 -10.61 7.10 1.69
N LEU A 8 -10.72 8.39 1.99
CA LEU A 8 -11.95 9.16 1.82
C LEU A 8 -11.71 10.24 0.77
N GLU A 9 -12.46 10.16 -0.32
CA GLU A 9 -12.36 11.07 -1.46
C GLU A 9 -13.60 11.96 -1.53
N HIS A 10 -13.38 13.24 -1.86
CA HIS A 10 -14.47 14.16 -2.14
C HIS A 10 -14.87 14.05 -3.61
N GLU A 11 -16.15 13.81 -3.85
CA GLU A 11 -16.73 13.72 -5.19
C GLU A 11 -17.72 14.86 -5.46
N PRO A 12 -18.03 15.16 -6.73
CA PRO A 12 -18.97 16.23 -7.07
C PRO A 12 -20.36 16.10 -6.42
N LYS A 13 -20.76 14.88 -6.03
CA LYS A 13 -22.07 14.57 -5.44
C LYS A 13 -21.99 14.02 -4.01
N GLY A 14 -20.83 14.07 -3.36
CA GLY A 14 -20.67 13.55 -2.00
C GLY A 14 -19.26 13.06 -1.70
N PHE A 15 -19.17 11.89 -1.09
CA PHE A 15 -17.93 11.27 -0.64
C PHE A 15 -17.87 9.82 -1.06
N ARG A 16 -16.67 9.34 -1.40
CA ARG A 16 -16.37 7.93 -1.60
C ARG A 16 -15.41 7.46 -0.51
N ALA A 17 -15.75 6.37 0.17
CA ALA A 17 -14.91 5.72 1.17
C ALA A 17 -14.45 4.36 0.65
N SER A 18 -13.13 4.12 0.68
CA SER A 18 -12.49 2.92 0.15
C SER A 18 -11.55 2.30 1.17
N ILE A 19 -11.67 1.00 1.43
CA ILE A 19 -10.79 0.30 2.40
C ILE A 19 -9.43 0.02 1.77
N LEU A 20 -8.36 0.49 2.44
CA LEU A 20 -7.00 0.20 1.99
C LEU A 20 -6.70 -1.30 2.10
N GLY A 21 -6.24 -1.90 1.02
CA GLY A 21 -5.98 -3.34 0.92
C GLY A 21 -7.18 -4.19 0.50
N LEU A 22 -8.39 -3.61 0.40
CA LEU A 22 -9.59 -4.28 -0.10
C LEU A 22 -10.28 -3.39 -1.15
N PRO A 23 -9.76 -3.33 -2.38
CA PRO A 23 -10.24 -2.39 -3.40
C PRO A 23 -11.72 -2.60 -3.77
N ASP A 24 -12.28 -3.80 -3.58
CA ASP A 24 -13.71 -4.06 -3.83
C ASP A 24 -14.63 -3.55 -2.70
N CYS A 25 -14.07 -3.19 -1.54
CA CYS A 25 -14.84 -2.64 -0.43
C CYS A 25 -14.83 -1.11 -0.50
N GLN A 26 -15.74 -0.57 -1.29
CA GLN A 26 -15.96 0.87 -1.42
C GLN A 26 -17.44 1.20 -1.27
N ALA A 27 -17.73 2.41 -0.82
CA ALA A 27 -19.09 2.93 -0.78
C ALA A 27 -19.12 4.44 -0.94
N GLU A 28 -20.21 4.95 -1.50
CA GLU A 28 -20.48 6.38 -1.64
C GLU A 28 -21.48 6.85 -0.56
N GLY A 29 -21.43 8.12 -0.21
CA GLY A 29 -22.37 8.76 0.71
C GLY A 29 -22.49 10.26 0.44
N ALA A 30 -23.68 10.82 0.71
CA ALA A 30 -23.91 12.26 0.52
C ALA A 30 -23.09 13.11 1.51
N THR A 31 -22.87 12.58 2.71
CA THR A 31 -22.00 13.15 3.73
C THR A 31 -20.80 12.24 4.02
N ARG A 32 -19.81 12.80 4.73
CA ARG A 32 -18.65 12.05 5.22
C ARG A 32 -19.09 10.87 6.09
N GLU A 33 -20.03 11.13 7.00
CA GLU A 33 -20.54 10.15 7.95
C GLU A 33 -21.30 9.03 7.23
N ASP A 34 -22.09 9.37 6.21
CA ASP A 34 -22.81 8.40 5.39
C ASP A 34 -21.85 7.46 4.64
N ALA A 35 -20.82 8.01 3.99
CA ALA A 35 -19.84 7.20 3.25
C ALA A 35 -19.11 6.23 4.19
N LEU A 36 -18.78 6.67 5.41
CA LEU A 36 -18.15 5.81 6.42
C LEU A 36 -19.10 4.74 6.96
N ALA A 37 -20.37 5.05 7.17
CA ALA A 37 -21.38 4.07 7.60
C ALA A 37 -21.65 3.03 6.50
N ASN A 38 -21.70 3.47 5.24
CA ASN A 38 -21.94 2.61 4.09
C ASN A 38 -20.75 1.66 3.86
N VAL A 39 -19.50 2.14 3.91
CA VAL A 39 -18.34 1.25 3.73
C VAL A 39 -18.20 0.25 4.87
N GLN A 40 -18.61 0.60 6.10
CA GLN A 40 -18.69 -0.36 7.21
C GLN A 40 -19.72 -1.46 6.93
N THR A 41 -20.85 -1.12 6.32
CA THR A 41 -21.89 -2.09 5.95
C THR A 41 -21.38 -3.02 4.85
N VAL A 42 -20.73 -2.48 3.82
CA VAL A 42 -20.08 -3.27 2.76
C VAL A 42 -19.05 -4.24 3.33
N LEU A 43 -18.19 -3.78 4.24
CA LEU A 43 -17.20 -4.63 4.90
C LEU A 43 -17.85 -5.76 5.70
N LYS A 44 -18.87 -5.46 6.51
CA LYS A 44 -19.58 -6.47 7.31
C LYS A 44 -20.22 -7.52 6.41
N SER A 45 -20.95 -7.11 5.39
CA SER A 45 -21.60 -8.02 4.45
C SER A 45 -20.59 -8.91 3.72
N ARG A 46 -19.43 -8.37 3.30
CA ARG A 46 -18.38 -9.19 2.70
C ARG A 46 -17.86 -10.25 3.68
N LEU A 47 -17.59 -9.85 4.93
CA LEU A 47 -17.08 -10.75 5.97
C LEU A 47 -18.11 -11.78 6.47
N GLU A 48 -19.40 -11.65 6.16
CA GLU A 48 -20.38 -12.72 6.40
C GLU A 48 -20.12 -13.95 5.52
N SER A 49 -19.49 -13.76 4.36
CA SER A 49 -19.23 -14.80 3.35
C SER A 49 -17.74 -15.05 3.10
N ALA A 50 -16.86 -14.28 3.74
CA ALA A 50 -15.43 -14.31 3.50
C ALA A 50 -14.62 -14.28 4.80
N GLU A 51 -13.47 -14.95 4.79
CA GLU A 51 -12.51 -14.95 5.89
C GLU A 51 -11.17 -14.38 5.42
N ILE A 52 -10.52 -13.61 6.30
CA ILE A 52 -9.14 -13.16 6.08
C ILE A 52 -8.22 -14.28 6.56
N VAL A 53 -7.64 -15.02 5.61
CA VAL A 53 -6.67 -16.08 5.91
C VAL A 53 -5.25 -15.62 5.60
N SER A 54 -4.30 -16.08 6.41
CA SER A 54 -2.88 -15.92 6.13
C SER A 54 -2.32 -17.25 5.67
N ILE A 55 -1.63 -17.26 4.54
CA ILE A 55 -0.90 -18.44 4.06
C ILE A 55 0.61 -18.25 4.32
N PRO A 56 1.34 -19.32 4.68
CA PRO A 56 2.79 -19.25 4.76
C PRO A 56 3.35 -18.87 3.39
N TRP A 57 3.96 -17.70 3.29
CA TRP A 57 4.77 -17.32 2.14
C TRP A 57 6.22 -17.59 2.51
N ASN A 58 6.91 -18.47 1.78
CA ASN A 58 8.34 -18.62 1.90
C ASN A 58 9.01 -17.74 0.82
N PRO A 59 9.61 -16.59 1.19
CA PRO A 59 10.27 -15.74 0.23
C PRO A 59 11.69 -16.26 -0.04
N SER A 60 11.92 -17.58 -0.13
CA SER A 60 13.25 -18.19 -0.26
C SER A 60 14.10 -17.63 -1.41
N ALA A 61 13.48 -16.95 -2.38
CA ALA A 61 14.15 -16.15 -3.39
C ALA A 61 14.81 -14.86 -2.84
N LEU A 62 14.20 -14.18 -1.86
CA LEU A 62 14.78 -13.02 -1.17
C LEU A 62 15.96 -13.40 -0.28
N ASP A 63 15.94 -14.59 0.33
CA ASP A 63 17.08 -15.09 1.10
C ASP A 63 18.34 -15.23 0.21
N GLN A 64 18.14 -15.55 -1.08
CA GLN A 64 19.21 -15.60 -2.08
C GLN A 64 19.67 -14.20 -2.53
N MET A 65 18.88 -13.15 -2.29
CA MET A 65 19.25 -11.77 -2.61
C MET A 65 20.16 -11.16 -1.53
N ALA A 66 20.19 -11.71 -0.32
CA ALA A 66 21.04 -11.22 0.75
C ALA A 66 22.53 -11.36 0.36
N GLY A 67 23.20 -10.22 0.15
CA GLY A 67 24.61 -10.20 -0.21
C GLY A 67 24.91 -10.53 -1.68
N ILE A 68 23.90 -10.50 -2.57
CA ILE A 68 24.08 -10.83 -4.00
C ILE A 68 25.15 -9.98 -4.71
N PHE A 69 25.44 -8.77 -4.20
CA PHE A 69 26.46 -7.87 -4.73
C PHE A 69 27.77 -7.86 -3.92
N LYS A 70 27.93 -8.73 -2.92
CA LYS A 70 29.07 -8.71 -2.00
C LYS A 70 30.42 -8.77 -2.74
N ASP A 71 30.49 -9.64 -3.74
CA ASP A 71 31.70 -9.91 -4.51
C ASP A 71 31.61 -9.31 -5.94
N ASP A 72 30.67 -8.39 -6.18
CA ASP A 72 30.53 -7.71 -7.46
C ASP A 72 31.72 -6.74 -7.66
N PRO A 73 32.59 -6.96 -8.67
CA PRO A 73 33.76 -6.12 -8.89
C PRO A 73 33.40 -4.68 -9.30
N GLN A 74 32.16 -4.43 -9.71
CA GLN A 74 31.67 -3.10 -10.10
C GLN A 74 30.94 -2.37 -8.96
N TRP A 75 30.86 -2.96 -7.76
CA TRP A 75 30.07 -2.40 -6.66
C TRP A 75 30.47 -0.97 -6.28
N ASP A 76 31.77 -0.68 -6.20
CA ASP A 76 32.27 0.64 -5.82
C ASP A 76 31.93 1.70 -6.89
N GLU A 77 32.04 1.34 -8.17
CA GLU A 77 31.66 2.21 -9.29
C GLU A 77 30.16 2.51 -9.27
N PHE A 78 29.34 1.50 -9.04
CA PHE A 78 27.90 1.65 -8.89
C PHE A 78 27.54 2.59 -7.73
N GLN A 79 28.16 2.43 -6.55
CA GLN A 79 27.92 3.30 -5.40
C GLN A 79 28.28 4.76 -5.71
N ALA A 80 29.42 4.99 -6.36
CA ALA A 80 29.85 6.33 -6.77
C ALA A 80 28.86 6.97 -7.76
N ALA A 81 28.38 6.22 -8.75
CA ALA A 81 27.39 6.68 -9.73
C ALA A 81 26.06 7.06 -9.05
N ILE A 82 25.58 6.23 -8.12
CA ILE A 82 24.35 6.50 -7.36
C ILE A 82 24.50 7.73 -6.46
N ALA A 83 25.64 7.91 -5.80
CA ALA A 83 25.92 9.09 -4.98
C ALA A 83 25.89 10.38 -5.82
N SER A 84 26.56 10.37 -6.98
CA SER A 84 26.54 11.48 -7.93
C SER A 84 25.12 11.79 -8.42
N TYR A 85 24.35 10.76 -8.78
CA TYR A 85 22.96 10.93 -9.18
C TYR A 85 22.11 11.58 -8.08
N ARG A 86 22.18 11.08 -6.84
CA ARG A 86 21.45 11.65 -5.70
C ARG A 86 21.83 13.10 -5.46
N HIS A 87 23.12 13.42 -5.48
CA HIS A 87 23.60 14.79 -5.32
C HIS A 87 23.05 15.72 -6.43
N SER A 88 23.05 15.27 -7.69
CA SER A 88 22.52 16.04 -8.82
C SER A 88 21.01 16.30 -8.73
N LYS A 89 20.26 15.41 -8.07
CA LYS A 89 18.81 15.53 -7.86
C LYS A 89 18.47 16.37 -6.64
N SER A 90 19.23 16.24 -5.55
CA SER A 90 19.10 17.11 -4.37
C SER A 90 19.50 18.56 -4.66
N ALA A 91 20.44 18.81 -5.56
CA ALA A 91 20.80 20.17 -5.98
C ALA A 91 19.77 20.82 -6.93
N ARG A 92 18.73 20.09 -7.35
CA ARG A 92 17.67 20.53 -8.28
C ARG A 92 16.30 20.74 -7.61
N LEU A 93 16.19 20.52 -6.31
CA LEU A 93 15.02 20.73 -5.47
C LEU A 93 15.34 21.84 -4.45
#